data_AF-A0A829ZWS2-F1
#
_entry.id   AF-A0A829ZWS2-F1
#
_cell.length_a   1.000
_cell.length_b   1.000
_cell.length_c   1.000
_cell.angle_alpha   90.00
_cell.angle_beta   90.00
_cell.angle_gamma   90.00
#
_symmetry.space_group_name_H-M   'P 1'
#
loop_
_entity.id
_entity.type
_entity.pdbx_description
1 polymer ?
#
loop_
_entity_poly.entity_id
_entity_poly.type
_entity_poly.pdbx_seq_one_letter_code
_entity_poly.pdbx_strand_id
1 'polypeptide(L)'
;MAGGGRYKTLFLDFKSGEVKEIKLDDPGETGNIIFPEAYYVGQNHAAFLTFESDNDYANNMSYLNRIDLETLTVEAKIVSVKAAQTYILGVLADGRILFFYSLNPSEEGICITE
;
A
#
# COMPACT_ATOMS: atom_id res chain seq x y z
N MET A 1 -8.70 6.64 20.81
CA MET A 1 -9.86 7.27 20.14
C MET A 1 -9.35 8.44 19.32
N ALA A 2 -9.14 8.24 18.02
CA ALA A 2 -8.73 9.30 17.09
C ALA A 2 -9.97 9.94 16.46
N GLY A 3 -9.96 11.27 16.37
CA GLY A 3 -11.09 12.09 15.94
C GLY A 3 -11.50 11.84 14.49
N GLY A 4 -12.80 11.93 14.24
CA GLY A 4 -13.43 11.74 12.93
C GLY A 4 -13.14 12.84 11.92
N GLY A 5 -11.88 13.00 11.52
CA GLY A 5 -11.55 13.60 10.23
C GLY A 5 -11.80 12.56 9.13
N ARG A 6 -12.62 12.86 8.13
CA ARG A 6 -12.70 12.03 6.91
C ARG A 6 -11.35 12.14 6.20
N TYR A 7 -10.50 11.14 6.36
CA TYR A 7 -9.28 11.00 5.55
C TYR A 7 -9.66 10.87 4.09
N LYS A 8 -8.92 11.57 3.22
CA LYS A 8 -9.10 11.53 1.78
C LYS A 8 -7.84 10.98 1.16
N THR A 9 -8.00 10.03 0.25
CA THR A 9 -6.90 9.57 -0.60
C THR A 9 -6.97 10.34 -1.90
N LEU A 10 -5.85 10.91 -2.33
CA LEU A 10 -5.76 11.73 -3.53
C LEU A 10 -4.80 11.07 -4.52
N PHE A 11 -5.15 11.13 -5.80
CA PHE A 11 -4.32 10.70 -6.90
C PHE A 11 -4.08 11.87 -7.85
N LEU A 12 -2.80 12.16 -8.13
CA LEU A 12 -2.41 13.14 -9.13
C LEU A 12 -2.13 12.43 -10.46
N ASP A 13 -2.97 12.69 -11.45
CA ASP A 13 -2.71 12.26 -12.82
C ASP A 13 -1.70 13.24 -13.45
N PHE A 14 -0.45 12.81 -13.62
CA PHE A 14 0.59 13.65 -14.22
C PHE A 14 0.36 13.99 -15.69
N LYS A 15 -0.48 13.24 -16.41
CA LYS A 15 -0.80 13.51 -17.82
C LYS A 15 -1.76 14.68 -17.96
N SER A 16 -2.80 14.72 -17.13
CA SER A 16 -3.80 15.79 -17.14
C SER A 16 -3.51 16.93 -16.17
N GLY A 17 -2.69 16.67 -15.14
CA GLY A 17 -2.48 17.56 -14.00
C GLY A 17 -3.64 17.58 -13.00
N GLU A 18 -4.67 16.76 -13.19
CA GLU A 18 -5.84 16.72 -12.32
C GLU A 18 -5.58 15.91 -11.05
N VAL A 19 -6.07 16.44 -9.92
CA VAL A 19 -6.13 15.71 -8.65
C VAL A 19 -7.51 15.09 -8.52
N LYS A 20 -7.56 13.77 -8.35
CA LYS A 20 -8.78 12.98 -8.18
C LYS A 20 -8.82 12.40 -6.78
N GLU A 21 -10.00 12.38 -6.17
CA GLU A 21 -10.22 11.74 -4.86
C GLU A 21 -10.54 10.26 -5.08
N ILE A 22 -9.77 9.39 -4.41
CA ILE A 22 -9.99 7.95 -4.38
C ILE A 22 -10.61 7.60 -3.03
N LYS A 23 -11.70 6.84 -3.06
CA LYS A 23 -12.35 6.37 -1.84
C LYS A 23 -11.68 5.08 -1.37
N LEU A 24 -11.17 5.09 -0.14
CA LEU A 24 -10.79 3.88 0.58
C LEU A 24 -11.89 3.55 1.58
N ASP A 25 -12.35 2.31 1.57
CA ASP A 25 -13.32 1.84 2.58
C ASP A 25 -12.65 1.65 3.94
N ASP A 26 -11.36 1.28 3.93
CA ASP A 26 -10.51 1.17 5.11
C ASP A 26 -9.13 1.79 4.78
N PRO A 27 -8.83 3.02 5.26
CA PRO A 27 -7.55 3.65 5.04
C PRO A 27 -6.43 3.07 5.94
N GLY A 28 -6.74 2.12 6.83
CA GLY A 28 -5.82 1.62 7.84
C GLY A 28 -5.43 2.71 8.84
N GLU A 29 -4.24 2.59 9.41
CA GLU A 29 -3.72 3.60 10.32
C GLU A 29 -3.18 4.83 9.58
N THR A 30 -3.82 5.98 9.80
CA THR A 30 -3.55 7.25 9.09
C THR A 30 -2.76 8.26 9.91
N GLY A 31 -2.33 7.89 11.13
CA GLY A 31 -1.61 8.77 12.06
C GLY A 31 -0.10 8.81 11.87
N ASN A 32 0.47 7.94 11.03
CA ASN A 32 1.91 7.80 10.87
C ASN A 32 2.44 8.40 9.57
N ILE A 33 3.74 8.68 9.56
CA ILE A 33 4.46 9.10 8.35
C ILE A 33 4.57 7.91 7.41
N ILE A 34 4.09 8.09 6.17
CA ILE A 34 4.22 7.11 5.10
C ILE A 34 5.56 7.34 4.39
N PHE A 35 6.42 6.32 4.39
CA PHE A 35 7.70 6.37 3.69
C PHE A 35 7.54 6.03 2.20
N PRO A 36 8.45 6.48 1.33
CA PRO A 36 8.36 6.24 -0.12
C PRO A 36 8.27 4.76 -0.51
N GLU A 37 8.79 3.84 0.30
CA GLU A 37 8.76 2.40 0.04
C GLU A 37 7.35 1.79 0.24
N ALA A 38 6.41 2.55 0.80
CA ALA A 38 5.04 2.09 1.03
C ALA A 38 4.14 2.22 -0.20
N TYR A 39 4.61 2.80 -1.31
CA TYR A 39 3.84 2.92 -2.55
C TYR A 39 4.72 2.86 -3.79
N TYR A 40 4.12 2.45 -4.90
CA TYR A 40 4.78 2.42 -6.19
C TYR A 40 3.78 2.65 -7.32
N VAL A 41 4.17 3.42 -8.33
CA VAL A 41 3.34 3.67 -9.53
C VAL A 41 3.98 2.96 -10.71
N GLY A 42 3.32 1.92 -11.21
CA GLY A 42 3.66 1.23 -12.44
C GLY A 42 2.99 1.86 -13.66
N GLN A 43 3.02 1.16 -14.79
CA GLN A 43 2.49 1.68 -16.05
C GLN A 43 0.95 1.75 -16.06
N ASN A 44 0.29 0.65 -15.67
CA ASN A 44 -1.17 0.52 -15.69
C ASN A 44 -1.79 0.46 -14.29
N HIS A 45 -0.96 0.18 -13.29
CA HIS A 45 -1.39 -0.03 -11.91
C HIS A 45 -0.48 0.73 -10.96
N ALA A 46 -1.04 1.22 -9.86
CA ALA A 46 -0.28 1.66 -8.69
C ALA A 46 -0.56 0.71 -7.52
N ALA A 47 0.35 0.66 -6.57
CA ALA A 47 0.19 -0.10 -5.34
C ALA A 47 0.58 0.74 -4.13
N PHE A 48 -0.06 0.46 -3.00
CA PHE A 48 0.24 1.11 -1.73
C PHE A 48 -0.05 0.19 -0.55
N LEU A 49 0.67 0.41 0.54
CA LEU A 49 0.47 -0.28 1.80
C LEU A 49 -0.53 0.47 2.68
N THR A 50 -1.42 -0.27 3.32
CA THR A 50 -2.04 0.13 4.58
C THR A 50 -1.53 -0.80 5.67
N PHE A 51 -1.57 -0.37 6.93
CA PHE A 51 -1.09 -1.22 8.02
C PHE A 51 -1.92 -1.03 9.28
N GLU A 52 -1.84 -2.05 10.14
CA GLU A 52 -2.30 -2.05 11.52
C GLU A 52 -1.07 -2.27 12.40
N SER A 53 -0.78 -1.31 13.27
CA SER A 53 0.32 -1.43 14.22
C SER A 53 -0.03 -2.32 15.41
N ASP A 54 0.97 -3.04 15.89
CA ASP A 54 0.96 -3.75 17.16
C ASP A 54 2.07 -3.19 18.07
N ASN A 55 2.00 -3.45 19.38
CA ASN A 55 3.06 -3.06 20.31
C ASN A 55 4.36 -3.82 20.07
N ASP A 56 4.26 -5.02 19.50
CA ASP A 56 5.40 -5.77 18.98
C ASP A 56 5.47 -5.59 17.45
N TYR A 57 6.52 -4.89 16.99
CA TYR A 57 6.71 -4.62 15.56
C TYR A 57 6.68 -5.88 14.70
N ALA A 58 7.14 -7.03 15.20
CA ALA A 58 7.10 -8.29 14.45
C ALA A 58 5.66 -8.77 14.18
N ASN A 59 4.68 -8.23 14.90
CA ASN A 59 3.26 -8.53 14.73
C ASN A 59 2.50 -7.49 13.92
N ASN A 60 3.14 -6.42 13.43
CA ASN A 60 2.51 -5.47 12.52
C ASN A 60 1.93 -6.20 11.31
N MET A 61 0.72 -5.80 10.93
CA MET A 61 0.06 -6.30 9.74
C MET A 61 0.13 -5.25 8.64
N SER A 62 0.73 -5.58 7.52
CA SER A 62 0.72 -4.76 6.30
C SER A 62 -0.23 -5.37 5.28
N TYR A 63 -0.97 -4.53 4.57
CA TYR A 63 -1.88 -4.94 3.51
C TYR A 63 -1.47 -4.28 2.20
N LEU A 64 -1.27 -5.07 1.16
CA LEU A 64 -1.02 -4.56 -0.18
C LEU A 64 -2.36 -4.25 -0.85
N ASN A 65 -2.47 -3.04 -1.39
CA ASN A 65 -3.61 -2.57 -2.15
C ASN A 65 -3.15 -2.19 -3.55
N ARG A 66 -4.00 -2.40 -4.56
CA ARG A 66 -3.75 -2.02 -5.96
C ARG A 66 -4.78 -1.02 -6.43
N ILE A 67 -4.36 -0.15 -7.33
CA ILE A 67 -5.21 0.81 -8.03
C ILE A 67 -5.01 0.55 -9.52
N ASP A 68 -6.09 0.28 -10.24
CA ASP A 68 -6.11 0.36 -11.70
C ASP A 68 -6.09 1.84 -12.11
N LEU A 69 -5.08 2.27 -12.89
CA LEU A 69 -4.88 3.68 -13.18
C LEU A 69 -5.83 4.24 -14.26
N GLU A 70 -6.48 3.38 -15.04
CA GLU A 70 -7.46 3.78 -16.04
C GLU A 70 -8.81 4.09 -15.39
N THR A 71 -9.23 3.24 -14.48
CA THR A 71 -10.56 3.28 -13.84
C THR A 71 -10.54 3.89 -12.44
N LEU A 72 -9.36 3.98 -11.82
CA LEU A 72 -9.15 4.39 -10.42
C LEU A 72 -9.87 3.51 -9.40
N THR A 73 -10.21 2.26 -9.78
CA THR A 73 -10.78 1.29 -8.85
C THR A 73 -9.71 0.72 -7.95
N VAL A 74 -10.03 0.62 -6.66
CA VAL A 74 -9.15 0.07 -5.63
C VAL A 74 -9.47 -1.40 -5.42
N GLU A 75 -8.46 -2.25 -5.55
CA GLU A 75 -8.45 -3.62 -5.06
C GLU A 75 -7.72 -3.64 -3.71
N ALA A 76 -8.48 -3.68 -2.63
CA ALA A 76 -7.94 -3.60 -1.28
C ALA A 76 -7.52 -4.96 -0.73
N LYS A 77 -6.48 -4.98 0.13
CA LYS A 77 -6.02 -6.14 0.89
C LYS A 77 -5.79 -7.40 0.03
N ILE A 78 -5.14 -7.23 -1.12
CA ILE A 78 -4.82 -8.32 -2.07
C ILE A 78 -3.92 -9.35 -1.40
N VAL A 79 -2.96 -8.87 -0.60
CA VAL A 79 -2.10 -9.70 0.25
C VAL A 79 -2.02 -9.06 1.62
N SER A 80 -2.07 -9.91 2.65
CA SER A 80 -1.80 -9.54 4.04
C SER A 80 -0.44 -10.11 4.44
N VAL A 81 0.43 -9.27 4.98
CA VAL A 81 1.80 -9.62 5.36
C VAL A 81 1.98 -9.29 6.84
N LYS A 82 2.22 -10.33 7.64
CA LYS A 82 2.62 -10.16 9.03
C LYS A 82 4.14 -10.12 9.11
N ALA A 83 4.71 -8.93 9.24
CA ALA A 83 6.14 -8.71 9.20
C ALA A 83 6.52 -7.39 9.89
N ALA A 84 7.74 -7.32 10.43
CA ALA A 84 8.28 -6.09 11.00
C ALA A 84 8.42 -4.97 9.96
N GLN A 85 8.76 -5.35 8.72
CA GLN A 85 8.85 -4.45 7.58
C GLN A 85 8.26 -5.08 6.33
N THR A 86 7.55 -4.27 5.55
CA THR A 86 7.05 -4.62 4.21
C THR A 86 7.26 -3.43 3.30
N TYR A 87 7.83 -3.65 2.12
CA TYR A 87 8.14 -2.61 1.14
C TYR A 87 7.68 -3.02 -0.26
N ILE A 88 7.14 -2.07 -1.02
CA ILE A 88 6.82 -2.28 -2.42
C ILE A 88 8.06 -1.95 -3.25
N LEU A 89 8.54 -2.94 -4.02
CA LEU A 89 9.70 -2.79 -4.88
C LEU A 89 9.32 -2.43 -6.32
N GLY A 90 8.10 -2.77 -6.75
CA GLY A 90 7.61 -2.44 -8.08
C GLY A 90 6.22 -2.99 -8.36
N VAL A 91 5.62 -2.51 -9.44
CA VAL A 91 4.35 -3.01 -9.98
C VAL A 91 4.56 -3.40 -11.44
N LEU A 92 4.27 -4.66 -11.78
CA LEU A 92 4.40 -5.20 -13.12
C LEU A 92 3.28 -4.68 -14.03
N ALA A 93 3.48 -4.80 -15.36
CA ALA A 93 2.52 -4.29 -16.35
C ALA A 93 1.13 -4.95 -16.24
N ASP A 94 1.08 -6.19 -15.75
CA ASP A 94 -0.13 -6.98 -15.49
C ASP A 94 -0.74 -6.72 -14.10
N GLY A 95 -0.17 -5.79 -13.32
CA GLY A 95 -0.68 -5.39 -12.02
C GLY A 95 -0.18 -6.23 -10.85
N ARG A 96 0.65 -7.27 -11.07
CA ARG A 96 1.27 -7.99 -9.96
C ARG A 96 2.28 -7.10 -9.24
N ILE A 97 2.32 -7.21 -7.92
CA ILE A 97 3.13 -6.36 -7.06
C ILE A 97 4.36 -7.15 -6.61
N LEU A 98 5.55 -6.62 -6.89
CA LEU A 98 6.81 -7.11 -6.33
C LEU A 98 7.04 -6.41 -5.00
N PHE A 99 7.20 -7.18 -3.93
CA PHE A 99 7.38 -6.63 -2.59
C PHE A 99 8.41 -7.41 -1.79
N PHE A 100 9.04 -6.72 -0.86
CA PHE A 100 9.94 -7.28 0.15
C PHE A 100 9.21 -7.38 1.47
N TYR A 101 9.56 -8.39 2.28
CA TYR A 101 9.18 -8.46 3.69
C TYR A 101 10.39 -8.84 4.54
N SER A 102 10.39 -8.37 5.79
CA SER A 102 11.31 -8.81 6.85
C SER A 102 10.52 -9.09 8.12
N LEU A 103 10.42 -10.36 8.51
CA LEU A 103 9.85 -10.75 9.80
C LEU A 103 10.83 -10.43 10.93
N ASN A 104 12.10 -10.72 10.68
CA ASN A 104 13.26 -10.37 11.50
C ASN A 104 14.52 -10.31 10.60
N PRO A 105 15.67 -9.79 11.08
CA PRO A 105 16.88 -9.68 10.26
C PRO A 105 17.44 -11.00 9.70
N SER A 106 16.94 -12.16 10.13
CA SER A 106 17.31 -13.49 9.64
C SER A 106 16.22 -14.16 8.79
N GLU A 107 15.04 -13.54 8.66
CA GLU A 107 13.91 -14.05 7.89
C GLU A 107 13.29 -12.93 7.07
N GLU A 108 13.79 -12.81 5.85
CA GLU A 108 13.38 -11.83 4.86
C GLU A 108 13.24 -12.47 3.48
N GLY A 109 12.46 -11.85 2.61
CA GLY A 109 12.20 -12.40 1.29
C GLY A 109 11.61 -11.38 0.32
N ILE A 110 11.67 -11.74 -0.95
CA ILE A 110 11.05 -11.01 -2.05
C ILE A 110 9.94 -11.88 -2.62
N CYS A 111 8.75 -11.31 -2.72
CA CYS A 111 7.53 -11.97 -3.16
C CYS A 111 6.92 -11.21 -4.34
N ILE A 112 6.14 -11.91 -5.15
CA ILE A 112 5.29 -11.34 -6.18
C ILE A 112 3.86 -11.81 -5.90
N THR A 113 2.88 -10.91 -5.95
CA THR A 113 1.47 -11.28 -5.79
C THR A 113 1.00 -12.16 -6.95
N GLU A 114 0.00 -13.01 -6.71
CA GLU A 114 -0.71 -13.71 -7.79
C GLU A 114 -1.47 -12.73 -8.70
#